data_AF-M0DQW1-F1
#
_entry.id   AF-M0DQW1-F1
#
_cell.length_a   1.000
_cell.length_b   1.000
_cell.length_c   1.000
_cell.angle_alpha   90.00
_cell.angle_beta   90.00
_cell.angle_gamma   90.00
#
_symmetry.space_group_name_H-M   'P 1'
#
loop_
_entity.id
_entity.type
_entity.pdbx_description
1 polymer ?
#
loop_
_entity_poly.entity_id
_entity_poly.type
_entity_poly.pdbx_seq_one_letter_code
_entity_poly.pdbx_strand_id
1 'polypeptide(L)'
;MKRRNLILLLGGTSSGALSIGTGAFSSARAERDVAVNVVDDDQALVGYHAPKAQSGSDDTVTNGDRITLVEIRNRFHETQEISLVGVQIETGHEILTDYEVERTLDSGAEEFEPVDVPIAEGSTEPETVDAPEDGFGPGGYERITAEVRGIDPGETVPIAVTVTVKGVSGTGVSAQLFGGTRVFKITGAESSSSATQVTGVKFSGDGNPKIQSDNDGSICASAYFYDDSGKLQQTGFHTVQFGEPLRTKHEFGTDDKHTIIGIEIKGTDKVYPSSNASSGQNVVTEPVDREGAFDS
;
A
#
# COMPACT_ATOMS: atom_id res chain seq x y z
N MET A 1 78.97 -52.42 -18.63
CA MET A 1 79.43 -51.10 -18.11
C MET A 1 78.64 -50.01 -18.86
N LYS A 2 78.13 -48.91 -18.28
CA LYS A 2 78.83 -47.63 -17.95
C LYS A 2 79.83 -47.21 -19.06
N ARG A 3 79.81 -46.04 -19.73
CA ARG A 3 78.95 -44.81 -19.81
C ARG A 3 78.74 -44.50 -21.34
N ARG A 4 78.18 -43.38 -21.86
CA ARG A 4 77.61 -42.09 -21.38
C ARG A 4 76.56 -41.59 -22.42
N ASN A 5 75.74 -40.63 -22.03
CA ASN A 5 74.72 -39.88 -22.80
C ASN A 5 75.28 -39.01 -23.95
N LEU A 6 74.41 -38.72 -24.92
CA LEU A 6 74.06 -37.34 -25.28
C LEU A 6 72.53 -37.20 -25.29
N ILE A 7 72.02 -36.06 -24.84
CA ILE A 7 70.60 -35.68 -24.89
C ILE A 7 70.48 -34.49 -25.83
N LEU A 8 69.47 -34.47 -26.70
CA LEU A 8 69.00 -33.22 -27.29
C LEU A 8 67.47 -33.19 -27.15
N LEU A 9 67.01 -32.19 -26.40
CA LEU A 9 65.63 -32.06 -25.96
C LEU A 9 64.84 -31.26 -27.00
N LEU A 10 63.72 -31.77 -27.47
CA LEU A 10 62.58 -30.95 -27.89
C LEU A 10 61.29 -31.79 -27.85
N GLY A 11 60.41 -31.48 -26.90
CA GLY A 11 59.06 -32.04 -26.84
C GLY A 11 58.06 -31.18 -27.62
N GLY A 12 56.89 -31.69 -28.00
CA GLY A 12 56.47 -33.09 -27.81
C GLY A 12 55.01 -33.38 -28.19
N THR A 13 54.56 -34.56 -27.79
CA THR A 13 53.15 -35.01 -27.73
C THR A 13 52.33 -34.92 -29.01
N SER A 14 52.75 -35.72 -30.00
CA SER A 14 51.80 -36.40 -30.89
C SER A 14 50.94 -37.41 -30.12
N SER A 15 49.62 -37.38 -30.29
CA SER A 15 48.68 -38.52 -30.24
C SER A 15 47.32 -38.01 -30.73
N GLY A 16 46.48 -38.76 -31.42
CA GLY A 16 46.49 -40.22 -31.64
C GLY A 16 45.10 -40.73 -31.30
N ALA A 17 44.23 -40.88 -32.30
CA ALA A 17 42.79 -41.01 -32.08
C ALA A 17 42.40 -42.34 -31.40
N LEU A 18 41.47 -42.25 -30.44
CA LEU A 18 40.76 -43.38 -29.83
C LEU A 18 39.29 -43.00 -29.61
N SER A 19 38.44 -44.03 -29.59
CA SER A 19 37.04 -44.02 -29.10
C SER A 19 36.03 -43.16 -29.88
N ILE A 20 35.36 -43.80 -30.84
CA ILE A 20 34.03 -43.38 -31.31
C ILE A 20 33.00 -43.75 -30.22
N GLY A 21 32.05 -42.84 -29.94
CA GLY A 21 30.70 -43.20 -29.49
C GLY A 21 30.30 -42.78 -28.07
N THR A 22 29.52 -41.71 -27.96
CA THR A 22 28.14 -41.69 -27.39
C THR A 22 27.60 -40.25 -27.40
N GLY A 23 26.30 -40.09 -27.71
CA GLY A 23 25.63 -38.78 -27.86
C GLY A 23 25.94 -38.10 -29.21
N ALA A 24 25.00 -37.79 -30.12
CA ALA A 24 23.54 -37.70 -30.02
C ALA A 24 23.05 -36.75 -28.93
N PHE A 25 22.22 -35.76 -29.31
CA PHE A 25 21.77 -34.68 -28.42
C PHE A 25 22.91 -33.80 -27.86
N SER A 26 23.61 -33.10 -28.75
CA SER A 26 24.02 -31.74 -28.38
C SER A 26 22.75 -30.92 -28.21
N SER A 27 22.28 -30.82 -26.96
CA SER A 27 21.12 -30.02 -26.63
C SER A 27 21.48 -28.55 -26.72
N ALA A 28 21.10 -27.93 -27.85
CA ALA A 28 20.98 -26.48 -27.91
C ALA A 28 19.92 -26.06 -26.88
N ARG A 29 20.36 -25.72 -25.67
CA ARG A 29 19.60 -24.87 -24.76
C ARG A 29 19.51 -23.50 -25.42
N ALA A 30 18.52 -23.35 -26.30
CA ALA A 30 17.95 -22.07 -26.59
C ALA A 30 17.24 -21.61 -25.31
N GLU A 31 17.99 -20.96 -24.43
CA GLU A 31 17.46 -20.14 -23.36
C GLU A 31 16.61 -19.04 -24.01
N ARG A 32 15.32 -19.33 -24.19
CA ARG A 32 14.33 -18.35 -24.63
C ARG A 32 13.99 -17.51 -23.41
N ASP A 33 14.82 -16.51 -23.13
CA ASP A 33 14.42 -15.36 -22.34
C ASP A 33 13.21 -14.71 -23.04
N VAL A 34 12.02 -15.03 -22.55
CA VAL A 34 10.78 -14.37 -22.96
C VAL A 34 10.70 -13.06 -22.21
N ALA A 35 11.46 -12.07 -22.69
CA ALA A 35 11.34 -10.70 -22.23
C ALA A 35 9.93 -10.18 -22.60
N VAL A 36 9.01 -10.22 -21.64
CA VAL A 36 7.68 -9.62 -21.76
C VAL A 36 7.84 -8.10 -21.70
N ASN A 37 8.04 -7.48 -22.86
CA ASN A 37 8.03 -6.03 -22.97
C ASN A 37 6.62 -5.52 -22.62
N VAL A 38 6.51 -4.74 -21.55
CA VAL A 38 5.31 -3.96 -21.27
C VAL A 38 5.30 -2.78 -22.25
N VAL A 39 4.61 -2.98 -23.38
CA VAL A 39 4.32 -1.93 -24.36
C VAL A 39 2.94 -1.36 -24.03
N ASP A 40 2.76 -0.04 -24.13
CA ASP A 40 1.43 0.56 -24.21
C ASP A 40 0.82 0.21 -25.59
N ASP A 41 0.23 -0.98 -25.66
CA ASP A 41 -0.40 -1.57 -26.83
C ASP A 41 -1.88 -1.82 -26.52
N ASP A 42 -2.78 -1.33 -27.38
CA ASP A 42 -4.23 -1.57 -27.27
C ASP A 42 -4.57 -3.07 -27.31
N GLN A 43 -3.68 -3.91 -27.86
CA GLN A 43 -3.80 -5.37 -27.94
C GLN A 43 -3.25 -6.12 -26.70
N ALA A 44 -2.86 -5.42 -25.62
CA ALA A 44 -2.35 -6.06 -24.41
C ALA A 44 -3.35 -7.07 -23.79
N LEU A 45 -2.92 -8.33 -23.60
CA LEU A 45 -3.75 -9.45 -23.10
C LEU A 45 -4.16 -9.34 -21.63
N VAL A 46 -3.47 -8.47 -20.86
CA VAL A 46 -3.89 -8.06 -19.51
C VAL A 46 -3.90 -6.53 -19.50
N GLY A 47 -5.07 -5.94 -19.23
CA GLY A 47 -5.22 -4.50 -19.10
C GLY A 47 -4.99 -4.06 -17.66
N TYR A 48 -4.07 -3.12 -17.44
CA TYR A 48 -3.86 -2.48 -16.15
C TYR A 48 -4.34 -1.03 -16.23
N HIS A 49 -5.23 -0.63 -15.33
CA HIS A 49 -5.81 0.70 -15.29
C HIS A 49 -5.83 1.18 -13.84
N ALA A 50 -5.19 2.29 -13.51
CA ALA A 50 -5.44 2.99 -12.26
C ALA A 50 -6.67 3.90 -12.49
N PRO A 51 -7.84 3.61 -11.89
CA PRO A 51 -9.01 4.45 -12.10
C PRO A 51 -8.76 5.84 -11.53
N LYS A 52 -9.16 6.88 -12.26
CA LYS A 52 -9.27 8.21 -11.66
C LYS A 52 -10.24 8.14 -10.48
N ALA A 53 -9.98 8.93 -9.43
CA ALA A 53 -10.90 9.11 -8.32
C ALA A 53 -12.33 9.35 -8.85
N GLN A 54 -13.31 8.72 -8.21
CA GLN A 54 -14.55 8.23 -8.82
C GLN A 54 -15.25 9.22 -9.78
N SER A 55 -15.28 8.87 -11.08
CA SER A 55 -16.28 9.32 -12.07
C SER A 55 -16.66 10.82 -12.09
N GLY A 56 -15.73 11.77 -11.96
CA GLY A 56 -16.17 13.18 -11.90
C GLY A 56 -15.13 14.31 -11.90
N SER A 57 -14.06 14.21 -12.71
CA SER A 57 -12.94 15.18 -12.80
C SER A 57 -12.03 15.30 -11.57
N ASP A 58 -10.75 15.46 -11.89
CA ASP A 58 -9.59 15.64 -11.01
C ASP A 58 -9.28 14.51 -10.01
N ASP A 59 -8.00 14.31 -9.75
CA ASP A 59 -7.50 13.18 -8.94
C ASP A 59 -7.57 13.54 -7.43
N THR A 60 -8.66 14.19 -7.01
CA THR A 60 -8.88 14.73 -5.65
C THR A 60 -9.59 13.74 -4.73
N VAL A 61 -9.16 13.67 -3.47
CA VAL A 61 -9.64 12.70 -2.46
C VAL A 61 -9.80 13.35 -1.08
N THR A 62 -10.68 12.79 -0.27
CA THR A 62 -10.96 13.18 1.12
C THR A 62 -10.53 12.08 2.09
N ASN A 63 -10.19 12.43 3.33
CA ASN A 63 -9.95 11.45 4.38
C ASN A 63 -11.22 10.66 4.69
N GLY A 64 -11.18 9.34 4.50
CA GLY A 64 -12.34 8.44 4.55
C GLY A 64 -12.84 7.95 3.18
N ASP A 65 -12.33 8.48 2.06
CA ASP A 65 -12.69 7.99 0.73
C ASP A 65 -12.01 6.65 0.46
N ARG A 66 -12.79 5.62 0.09
CA ARG A 66 -12.23 4.36 -0.47
C ARG A 66 -12.03 4.51 -1.96
N ILE A 67 -10.77 4.50 -2.38
CA ILE A 67 -10.34 4.63 -3.78
C ILE A 67 -9.90 3.28 -4.36
N THR A 68 -9.99 3.14 -5.68
CA THR A 68 -9.38 2.02 -6.41
C THR A 68 -7.97 2.41 -6.84
N LEU A 69 -6.96 1.62 -6.46
CA LEU A 69 -5.56 1.89 -6.77
C LEU A 69 -5.18 1.37 -8.16
N VAL A 70 -5.53 0.10 -8.44
CA VAL A 70 -5.31 -0.55 -9.73
C VAL A 70 -6.45 -1.53 -10.00
N GLU A 71 -6.89 -1.58 -11.25
CA GLU A 71 -7.85 -2.51 -11.82
C GLU A 71 -7.14 -3.36 -12.89
N ILE A 72 -7.27 -4.68 -12.81
CA ILE A 72 -6.61 -5.68 -13.64
C ILE A 72 -7.69 -6.44 -14.44
N ARG A 73 -7.81 -6.14 -15.74
CA ARG A 73 -8.79 -6.77 -16.64
C ARG A 73 -8.15 -7.88 -17.47
N ASN A 74 -8.79 -9.05 -17.51
CA ASN A 74 -8.44 -10.12 -18.42
C ASN A 74 -8.92 -9.75 -19.83
N ARG A 75 -8.01 -9.70 -20.81
CA ARG A 75 -8.27 -9.37 -22.22
C ARG A 75 -7.87 -10.52 -23.17
N PHE A 76 -7.67 -11.74 -22.65
CA PHE A 76 -7.54 -12.92 -23.50
C PHE A 76 -8.83 -13.16 -24.31
N HIS A 77 -8.76 -13.97 -25.37
CA HIS A 77 -9.89 -14.20 -26.29
C HIS A 77 -10.52 -15.60 -26.17
N GLU A 78 -9.95 -16.47 -25.34
CA GLU A 78 -10.42 -17.83 -25.08
C GLU A 78 -10.46 -18.10 -23.56
N THR A 79 -10.57 -19.36 -23.13
CA THR A 79 -10.73 -19.77 -21.72
C THR A 79 -9.45 -19.66 -20.87
N GLN A 80 -8.66 -18.60 -21.07
CA GLN A 80 -7.49 -18.29 -20.25
C GLN A 80 -7.93 -17.48 -19.02
N GLU A 81 -7.57 -17.94 -17.84
CA GLU A 81 -7.89 -17.27 -16.58
C GLU A 81 -6.61 -16.85 -15.88
N ILE A 82 -6.68 -15.71 -15.21
CA ILE A 82 -5.58 -15.11 -14.46
C ILE A 82 -6.06 -14.77 -13.05
N SER A 83 -5.14 -14.61 -12.11
CA SER A 83 -5.43 -14.28 -10.72
C SER A 83 -4.34 -13.35 -10.20
N LEU A 84 -4.71 -12.33 -9.43
CA LEU A 84 -3.76 -11.49 -8.69
C LEU A 84 -3.22 -12.29 -7.51
N VAL A 85 -1.90 -12.45 -7.43
CA VAL A 85 -1.23 -13.26 -6.39
C VAL A 85 -0.23 -12.46 -5.56
N GLY A 86 -0.22 -11.13 -5.70
CA GLY A 86 0.60 -10.27 -4.86
C GLY A 86 0.50 -8.80 -5.25
N VAL A 87 0.52 -7.93 -4.25
CA VAL A 87 0.44 -6.47 -4.39
C VAL A 87 1.55 -5.83 -3.57
N GLN A 88 2.20 -4.80 -4.12
CA GLN A 88 3.20 -4.00 -3.42
C GLN A 88 2.87 -2.52 -3.54
N ILE A 89 2.77 -1.82 -2.40
CA ILE A 89 2.51 -0.38 -2.31
C ILE A 89 3.82 0.35 -1.97
N GLU A 90 4.62 0.62 -2.99
CA GLU A 90 5.99 1.14 -2.85
C GLU A 90 6.03 2.58 -2.29
N THR A 91 5.00 3.38 -2.53
CA THR A 91 4.89 4.78 -2.10
C THR A 91 3.43 5.18 -1.97
N GLY A 92 3.10 6.01 -0.98
CA GLY A 92 1.73 6.42 -0.67
C GLY A 92 1.03 5.53 0.37
N HIS A 93 1.66 4.43 0.82
CA HIS A 93 1.13 3.60 1.91
C HIS A 93 1.00 4.37 3.22
N GLU A 94 1.81 5.41 3.41
CA GLU A 94 1.75 6.34 4.54
C GLU A 94 0.41 7.09 4.69
N ILE A 95 -0.43 7.12 3.64
CA ILE A 95 -1.78 7.69 3.65
C ILE A 95 -2.89 6.72 3.20
N LEU A 96 -2.58 5.42 3.12
CA LEU A 96 -3.52 4.38 2.69
C LEU A 96 -3.68 3.32 3.78
N THR A 97 -4.87 2.74 3.85
CA THR A 97 -5.22 1.76 4.89
C THR A 97 -6.42 0.93 4.49
N ASP A 98 -6.75 -0.09 5.28
CA ASP A 98 -7.92 -0.95 5.08
C ASP A 98 -8.04 -1.44 3.62
N TYR A 99 -6.92 -1.97 3.12
CA TYR A 99 -6.77 -2.47 1.76
C TYR A 99 -7.60 -3.73 1.52
N GLU A 100 -8.29 -3.81 0.38
CA GLU A 100 -9.03 -4.99 -0.04
C GLU A 100 -8.76 -5.29 -1.52
N VAL A 101 -8.59 -6.57 -1.86
CA VAL A 101 -8.69 -7.06 -3.24
C VAL A 101 -10.08 -7.59 -3.47
N GLU A 102 -10.71 -7.12 -4.54
CA GLU A 102 -12.08 -7.43 -4.91
C GLU A 102 -12.13 -7.96 -6.34
N ARG A 103 -12.82 -9.08 -6.56
CA ARG A 103 -13.04 -9.69 -7.87
C ARG A 103 -14.48 -9.48 -8.33
N THR A 104 -14.68 -9.37 -9.64
CA THR A 104 -15.94 -9.77 -10.25
C THR A 104 -15.70 -10.58 -11.52
N LEU A 105 -16.58 -11.57 -11.78
CA LEU A 105 -16.50 -12.45 -12.94
C LEU A 105 -17.26 -11.92 -14.16
N ASP A 106 -18.03 -10.83 -14.01
CA ASP A 106 -18.76 -10.17 -15.10
C ASP A 106 -18.43 -8.67 -15.17
N SER A 107 -17.92 -8.23 -16.32
CA SER A 107 -17.64 -6.83 -16.67
C SER A 107 -18.82 -5.86 -16.48
N GLY A 108 -20.06 -6.37 -16.44
CA GLY A 108 -21.29 -5.60 -16.22
C GLY A 108 -21.86 -5.68 -14.80
N ALA A 109 -21.24 -6.39 -13.88
CA ALA A 109 -21.69 -6.48 -12.49
C ALA A 109 -21.18 -5.30 -11.63
N GLU A 110 -22.04 -4.81 -10.74
CA GLU A 110 -21.70 -3.85 -9.69
C GLU A 110 -21.34 -4.53 -8.35
N GLU A 111 -21.53 -5.85 -8.27
CA GLU A 111 -21.21 -6.70 -7.11
C GLU A 111 -19.83 -7.34 -7.28
N PHE A 112 -19.07 -7.35 -6.19
CA PHE A 112 -17.72 -7.89 -6.08
C PHE A 112 -17.62 -8.84 -4.89
N GLU A 113 -16.73 -9.83 -4.98
CA GLU A 113 -16.35 -10.71 -3.88
C GLU A 113 -14.91 -10.42 -3.40
N PRO A 114 -14.63 -10.45 -2.08
CA PRO A 114 -13.28 -10.25 -1.56
C PRO A 114 -12.39 -11.46 -1.84
N VAL A 115 -11.14 -11.23 -2.25
CA VAL A 115 -10.14 -12.27 -2.54
C VAL A 115 -8.94 -12.11 -1.61
N ASP A 116 -8.48 -13.21 -1.03
CA ASP A 116 -7.29 -13.24 -0.18
C ASP A 116 -6.02 -13.20 -1.06
N VAL A 117 -5.28 -12.09 -0.98
CA VAL A 117 -4.08 -11.81 -1.78
C VAL A 117 -3.05 -11.13 -0.89
N PRO A 118 -1.76 -11.54 -0.90
CA PRO A 118 -0.75 -10.89 -0.07
C PRO A 118 -0.45 -9.47 -0.55
N ILE A 119 -0.65 -8.50 0.33
CA ILE A 119 -0.32 -7.08 0.13
C ILE A 119 0.88 -6.74 1.00
N ALA A 120 1.88 -6.06 0.42
CA ALA A 120 3.09 -5.62 1.10
C ALA A 120 3.34 -4.11 0.90
N GLU A 121 3.96 -3.46 1.88
CA GLU A 121 4.23 -2.01 1.87
C GLU A 121 5.72 -1.69 1.71
N GLY A 122 5.99 -0.54 1.08
CA GLY A 122 7.33 -0.05 0.81
C GLY A 122 8.12 -0.96 -0.12
N SER A 123 9.43 -1.11 0.14
CA SER A 123 10.33 -1.94 -0.68
C SER A 123 10.24 -3.46 -0.42
N THR A 124 9.18 -3.93 0.26
CA THR A 124 8.97 -5.36 0.54
C THR A 124 8.19 -6.00 -0.60
N GLU A 125 8.80 -6.93 -1.33
CA GLU A 125 8.06 -7.76 -2.30
C GLU A 125 7.09 -8.71 -1.56
N PRO A 126 5.84 -8.91 -2.03
CA PRO A 126 4.88 -9.83 -1.42
C PRO A 126 5.34 -11.29 -1.57
N GLU A 127 4.93 -12.16 -0.64
CA GLU A 127 5.31 -13.58 -0.68
C GLU A 127 4.79 -14.27 -1.95
N THR A 128 5.64 -15.07 -2.58
CA THR A 128 5.30 -15.78 -3.82
C THR A 128 4.37 -16.96 -3.55
N VAL A 129 3.07 -16.74 -3.67
CA VAL A 129 2.05 -17.81 -3.68
C VAL A 129 2.31 -18.80 -4.82
N ASP A 130 1.84 -20.04 -4.70
CA ASP A 130 1.93 -21.07 -5.75
C ASP A 130 1.08 -20.75 -6.99
N ALA A 131 0.89 -21.70 -7.91
CA ALA A 131 -0.04 -21.52 -9.02
C ALA A 131 -1.49 -21.51 -8.50
N PRO A 132 -2.29 -20.46 -8.77
CA PRO A 132 -3.65 -20.35 -8.22
C PRO A 132 -4.57 -21.44 -8.76
N GLU A 133 -5.47 -21.93 -7.89
CA GLU A 133 -6.54 -22.88 -8.25
C GLU A 133 -7.75 -22.19 -8.90
N ASP A 134 -7.86 -20.87 -8.74
CA ASP A 134 -9.03 -20.07 -9.12
C ASP A 134 -8.64 -18.61 -9.49
N GLY A 135 -9.47 -17.92 -10.26
CA GLY A 135 -9.18 -16.60 -10.83
C GLY A 135 -10.33 -16.05 -11.68
N PHE A 136 -10.01 -15.27 -12.71
CA PHE A 136 -10.99 -14.63 -13.59
C PHE A 136 -10.63 -14.79 -15.07
N GLY A 137 -11.62 -15.25 -15.85
CA GLY A 137 -11.58 -15.33 -17.32
C GLY A 137 -11.86 -13.99 -18.02
N PRO A 138 -11.90 -13.95 -19.36
CA PRO A 138 -12.17 -12.72 -20.09
C PRO A 138 -13.54 -12.12 -19.75
N GLY A 139 -13.58 -10.81 -19.53
CA GLY A 139 -14.75 -10.11 -19.00
C GLY A 139 -14.73 -9.98 -17.48
N GLY A 140 -14.14 -10.93 -16.75
CA GLY A 140 -13.83 -10.75 -15.34
C GLY A 140 -12.69 -9.76 -15.11
N TYR A 141 -12.63 -9.21 -13.90
CA TYR A 141 -11.53 -8.36 -13.44
C TYR A 141 -11.38 -8.37 -11.92
N GLU A 142 -10.16 -8.11 -11.45
CA GLU A 142 -9.83 -7.87 -10.05
C GLU A 142 -9.37 -6.42 -9.86
N ARG A 143 -9.63 -5.85 -8.69
CA ARG A 143 -9.19 -4.50 -8.32
C ARG A 143 -8.62 -4.48 -6.90
N ILE A 144 -7.64 -3.61 -6.68
CA ILE A 144 -7.17 -3.26 -5.33
C ILE A 144 -7.83 -1.94 -4.91
N THR A 145 -8.45 -1.91 -3.73
CA THR A 145 -8.96 -0.69 -3.10
C THR A 145 -8.29 -0.42 -1.76
N ALA A 146 -8.37 0.83 -1.29
CA ALA A 146 -7.87 1.26 0.02
C ALA A 146 -8.64 2.52 0.48
N GLU A 147 -8.77 2.72 1.79
CA GLU A 147 -9.24 3.99 2.36
C GLU A 147 -8.08 4.99 2.44
N VAL A 148 -8.34 6.25 2.07
CA VAL A 148 -7.38 7.36 2.24
C VAL A 148 -7.48 7.93 3.66
N ARG A 149 -6.36 8.01 4.39
CA ARG A 149 -6.26 8.69 5.70
C ARG A 149 -4.98 9.51 5.82
N GLY A 150 -5.05 10.66 6.46
CA GLY A 150 -3.89 11.50 6.74
C GLY A 150 -3.42 12.44 5.62
N ILE A 151 -4.14 12.57 4.50
CA ILE A 151 -3.80 13.54 3.44
C ILE A 151 -4.30 14.95 3.78
N ASP A 152 -3.49 15.99 3.58
CA ASP A 152 -3.88 17.39 3.81
C ASP A 152 -4.51 18.04 2.56
N PRO A 153 -5.40 19.05 2.72
CA PRO A 153 -5.93 19.81 1.59
C PRO A 153 -4.81 20.43 0.73
N GLY A 154 -4.85 20.16 -0.58
CA GLY A 154 -3.82 20.59 -1.53
C GLY A 154 -2.53 19.76 -1.52
N GLU A 155 -2.36 18.79 -0.63
CA GLU A 155 -1.23 17.86 -0.62
C GLU A 155 -1.37 16.85 -1.77
N THR A 156 -0.43 16.85 -2.72
CA THR A 156 -0.39 15.84 -3.80
C THR A 156 0.61 14.74 -3.50
N VAL A 157 0.12 13.53 -3.21
CA VAL A 157 0.94 12.34 -2.91
C VAL A 157 1.02 11.43 -4.15
N PRO A 158 2.22 10.96 -4.55
CA PRO A 158 2.37 9.94 -5.59
C PRO A 158 2.11 8.54 -5.01
N ILE A 159 1.19 7.80 -5.63
CA ILE A 159 0.93 6.40 -5.27
C ILE A 159 1.64 5.50 -6.27
N ALA A 160 2.41 4.52 -5.79
CA ALA A 160 3.15 3.56 -6.63
C ALA A 160 2.75 2.13 -6.28
N VAL A 161 2.12 1.42 -7.22
CA VAL A 161 1.61 0.06 -7.03
C VAL A 161 2.21 -0.90 -8.05
N THR A 162 2.90 -1.93 -7.57
CA THR A 162 3.38 -3.07 -8.36
C THR A 162 2.48 -4.28 -8.09
N VAL A 163 2.15 -5.05 -9.13
CA VAL A 163 1.20 -6.18 -9.03
C VAL A 163 1.77 -7.44 -9.67
N THR A 164 1.57 -8.59 -9.03
CA THR A 164 1.97 -9.90 -9.57
C THR A 164 0.73 -10.69 -9.95
N VAL A 165 0.62 -11.04 -11.23
CA VAL A 165 -0.47 -11.85 -11.77
C VAL A 165 0.07 -13.24 -12.14
N LYS A 166 -0.72 -14.30 -11.94
CA LYS A 166 -0.41 -15.64 -12.44
C LYS A 166 -1.58 -16.20 -13.24
N GLY A 167 -1.28 -17.06 -14.20
CA GLY A 167 -2.29 -17.88 -14.86
C GLY A 167 -2.84 -18.97 -13.94
N VAL A 168 -4.13 -19.26 -14.05
CA VAL A 168 -4.81 -20.33 -13.29
C VAL A 168 -4.45 -21.70 -13.87
N SER A 169 -4.19 -22.67 -12.99
CA SER A 169 -3.75 -24.01 -13.37
C SER A 169 -4.71 -24.71 -14.35
N GLY A 170 -4.22 -25.01 -15.56
CA GLY A 170 -4.97 -25.74 -16.58
C GLY A 170 -5.69 -24.87 -17.63
N THR A 171 -5.76 -23.56 -17.45
CA THR A 171 -6.49 -22.62 -18.35
C THR A 171 -5.68 -22.19 -19.59
N GLY A 172 -4.41 -22.59 -19.66
CA GLY A 172 -3.51 -22.32 -20.79
C GLY A 172 -2.47 -21.24 -20.53
N VAL A 173 -2.63 -20.42 -19.49
CA VAL A 173 -1.60 -19.48 -19.02
C VAL A 173 -0.75 -20.19 -17.94
N SER A 174 0.50 -20.51 -18.27
CA SER A 174 1.46 -21.11 -17.33
C SER A 174 2.54 -20.12 -16.85
N ALA A 175 2.41 -18.84 -17.22
CA ALA A 175 3.37 -17.80 -16.88
C ALA A 175 2.98 -17.05 -15.61
N GLN A 176 3.99 -16.65 -14.83
CA GLN A 176 3.89 -15.50 -13.95
C GLN A 176 4.01 -14.24 -14.81
N LEU A 177 2.98 -13.39 -14.74
CA LEU A 177 2.87 -12.12 -15.44
C LEU A 177 3.13 -11.02 -14.40
N PHE A 178 4.37 -10.54 -14.34
CA PHE A 178 4.68 -9.34 -13.57
C PHE A 178 3.95 -8.14 -14.19
N GLY A 179 2.98 -7.58 -13.47
CA GLY A 179 2.31 -6.34 -13.86
C GLY A 179 3.17 -5.16 -13.46
N GLY A 180 3.71 -4.47 -14.47
CA GLY A 180 4.63 -3.35 -14.25
C GLY A 180 4.04 -2.25 -13.38
N THR A 181 4.88 -1.68 -12.51
CA THR A 181 4.56 -0.63 -11.55
C THR A 181 3.71 0.48 -12.18
N ARG A 182 2.54 0.75 -11.59
CA ARG A 182 1.68 1.86 -11.97
C ARG A 182 1.83 2.97 -10.94
N VAL A 183 2.31 4.12 -11.41
CA VAL A 183 2.45 5.34 -10.62
C VAL A 183 1.39 6.33 -11.05
N PHE A 184 0.57 6.76 -10.10
CA PHE A 184 -0.40 7.83 -10.26
C PHE A 184 -0.25 8.83 -9.10
N LYS A 185 -1.16 9.79 -9.00
CA LYS A 185 -1.17 10.77 -7.91
C LYS A 185 -2.59 10.92 -7.39
N ILE A 186 -2.72 11.23 -6.11
CA ILE A 186 -3.95 11.73 -5.50
C ILE A 186 -3.64 13.04 -4.79
N THR A 187 -4.63 13.93 -4.69
CA THR A 187 -4.49 15.23 -4.03
C THR A 187 -5.57 15.43 -2.99
N GLY A 188 -5.22 15.90 -1.78
CA GLY A 188 -6.23 16.18 -0.76
C GLY A 188 -7.19 17.27 -1.24
N ALA A 189 -8.49 17.02 -1.15
CA ALA A 189 -9.51 17.92 -1.67
C ALA A 189 -9.50 19.28 -0.95
N GLU A 190 -9.48 20.36 -1.72
CA GLU A 190 -9.59 21.72 -1.19
C GLU A 190 -10.93 21.90 -0.46
N SER A 191 -10.89 22.32 0.80
CA SER A 191 -12.06 22.41 1.68
C SER A 191 -12.99 23.56 1.27
N SER A 192 -13.88 23.28 0.32
CA SER A 192 -14.69 24.29 -0.39
C SER A 192 -15.79 24.93 0.47
N SER A 193 -15.41 25.95 1.23
CA SER A 193 -16.29 27.02 1.76
C SER A 193 -17.41 26.63 2.75
N SER A 194 -17.31 25.45 3.37
CA SER A 194 -17.85 25.15 4.72
C SER A 194 -16.93 24.14 5.40
N ALA A 195 -15.64 24.47 5.52
CA ALA A 195 -14.67 23.61 6.19
C ALA A 195 -15.07 23.44 7.66
N THR A 196 -15.44 22.22 8.06
CA THR A 196 -15.98 21.92 9.39
C THR A 196 -15.04 22.41 10.49
N GLN A 197 -15.38 23.53 11.10
CA GLN A 197 -14.45 24.26 11.95
C GLN A 197 -14.45 23.62 13.33
N VAL A 198 -13.28 23.19 13.80
CA VAL A 198 -13.13 22.75 15.19
C VAL A 198 -13.37 23.95 16.11
N THR A 199 -14.45 23.85 16.88
CA THR A 199 -14.89 24.83 17.87
C THR A 199 -14.21 24.63 19.22
N GLY A 200 -13.60 23.46 19.44
CA GLY A 200 -12.72 23.18 20.56
C GLY A 200 -12.52 21.68 20.81
N VAL A 201 -11.79 21.34 21.87
CA VAL A 201 -11.66 19.96 22.37
C VAL A 201 -12.16 19.91 23.81
N LYS A 202 -13.17 19.08 24.05
CA LYS A 202 -13.78 18.88 25.36
C LYS A 202 -13.10 17.75 26.11
N PHE A 203 -12.34 18.07 27.13
CA PHE A 203 -11.84 17.11 28.12
C PHE A 203 -12.90 16.91 29.21
N SER A 204 -13.13 15.67 29.62
CA SER A 204 -13.98 15.34 30.76
C SER A 204 -13.10 14.89 31.92
N GLY A 205 -13.36 15.35 33.15
CA GLY A 205 -12.46 15.11 34.29
C GLY A 205 -12.15 13.64 34.58
N ASP A 206 -13.10 12.75 34.26
CA ASP A 206 -12.99 11.29 34.39
C ASP A 206 -13.12 10.56 33.03
N GLY A 207 -12.87 11.24 31.90
CA GLY A 207 -13.16 10.63 30.59
C GLY A 207 -12.58 11.29 29.34
N ASN A 208 -12.36 10.43 28.35
CA ASN A 208 -11.97 10.67 26.96
C ASN A 208 -12.29 12.08 26.41
N PRO A 209 -11.33 12.74 25.75
CA PRO A 209 -11.63 13.98 25.03
C PRO A 209 -12.59 13.74 23.86
N LYS A 210 -13.35 14.78 23.51
CA LYS A 210 -14.20 14.85 22.32
C LYS A 210 -13.82 16.08 21.51
N ILE A 211 -13.47 15.94 20.23
CA ILE A 211 -13.30 17.11 19.35
C ILE A 211 -14.70 17.64 19.01
N GLN A 212 -14.89 18.95 19.13
CA GLN A 212 -16.13 19.65 18.84
C GLN A 212 -15.99 20.47 17.56
N SER A 213 -17.06 20.51 16.79
CA SER A 213 -17.14 21.14 15.47
C SER A 213 -18.39 22.02 15.36
N ASP A 214 -18.58 22.67 14.22
CA ASP A 214 -19.83 23.32 13.81
C ASP A 214 -20.77 22.40 13.00
N ASN A 215 -20.23 21.35 12.36
CA ASN A 215 -20.93 20.34 11.57
C ASN A 215 -20.45 18.92 11.93
N ASP A 216 -21.22 17.89 11.56
CA ASP A 216 -20.79 16.49 11.66
C ASP A 216 -19.65 16.17 10.68
N GLY A 217 -18.87 15.11 10.95
CA GLY A 217 -17.74 14.68 10.11
C GLY A 217 -16.55 14.17 10.91
N SER A 218 -15.38 14.11 10.27
CA SER A 218 -14.12 13.64 10.84
C SER A 218 -12.97 14.63 10.60
N ILE A 219 -11.86 14.44 11.32
CA ILE A 219 -10.61 15.20 11.13
C ILE A 219 -9.38 14.33 11.44
N CYS A 220 -8.23 14.66 10.87
CA CYS A 220 -6.97 14.00 11.20
C CYS A 220 -6.34 14.64 12.44
N ALA A 221 -6.15 13.86 13.51
CA ALA A 221 -5.66 14.33 14.80
C ALA A 221 -4.64 13.37 15.42
N SER A 222 -3.84 13.88 16.35
CA SER A 222 -2.85 13.12 17.14
C SER A 222 -3.05 13.40 18.63
N ALA A 223 -2.85 12.40 19.48
CA ALA A 223 -3.03 12.48 20.92
C ALA A 223 -1.69 12.53 21.67
N TYR A 224 -1.64 13.35 22.71
CA TYR A 224 -0.54 13.44 23.66
C TYR A 224 -0.88 12.77 24.97
N PHE A 225 0.09 12.11 25.58
CA PHE A 225 -0.04 11.43 26.86
C PHE A 225 1.32 11.33 27.58
N TYR A 226 1.29 11.02 28.88
CA TYR A 226 2.48 10.62 29.64
C TYR A 226 2.57 9.10 29.71
N ASP A 227 3.76 8.54 29.43
CA ASP A 227 4.03 7.12 29.64
C ASP A 227 4.31 6.78 31.11
N ASP A 228 4.51 5.50 31.41
CA ASP A 228 4.78 4.99 32.78
C ASP A 228 6.06 5.56 33.41
N SER A 229 6.94 6.21 32.64
CA SER A 229 8.13 6.92 33.13
C SER A 229 7.91 8.41 33.39
N GLY A 230 6.71 8.93 33.10
CA GLY A 230 6.38 10.36 33.17
C GLY A 230 6.92 11.16 31.98
N LYS A 231 7.35 10.50 30.89
CA LYS A 231 7.83 11.18 29.69
C LYS A 231 6.66 11.47 28.76
N LEU A 232 6.64 12.67 28.17
CA LEU A 232 5.69 13.06 27.14
C LEU A 232 5.87 12.19 25.89
N GLN A 233 4.75 11.67 25.37
CA GLN A 233 4.65 10.90 24.15
C GLN A 233 3.51 11.45 23.27
N GLN A 234 3.59 11.14 21.98
CA GLN A 234 2.62 11.53 20.96
C GLN A 234 2.29 10.30 20.10
N THR A 235 1.03 10.13 19.71
CA THR A 235 0.58 9.07 18.78
C THR A 235 0.87 9.42 17.32
N GLY A 236 0.61 8.49 16.40
CA GLY A 236 0.40 8.84 14.99
C GLY A 236 -0.73 9.87 14.80
N PHE A 237 -0.88 10.36 13.58
CA PHE A 237 -2.07 11.10 13.14
C PHE A 237 -3.09 10.10 12.60
N HIS A 238 -4.33 10.17 13.08
CA HIS A 238 -5.42 9.26 12.71
C HIS A 238 -6.71 10.04 12.44
N THR A 239 -7.54 9.54 11.52
CA THR A 239 -8.87 10.10 11.25
C THR A 239 -9.81 9.78 12.41
N VAL A 240 -10.35 10.81 13.06
CA VAL A 240 -11.26 10.68 14.20
C VAL A 240 -12.57 11.44 13.97
N GLN A 241 -13.69 10.89 14.44
CA GLN A 241 -15.01 11.49 14.28
C GLN A 241 -15.24 12.64 15.29
N PHE A 242 -15.91 13.70 14.87
CA PHE A 242 -16.36 14.76 15.77
C PHE A 242 -17.42 14.24 16.75
N GLY A 243 -17.49 14.86 17.93
CA GLY A 243 -18.46 14.51 18.96
C GLY A 243 -18.15 13.21 19.72
N GLU A 244 -17.37 12.27 19.17
CA GLU A 244 -17.10 10.94 19.76
C GLU A 244 -15.91 10.91 20.76
N PRO A 245 -15.93 10.01 21.78
CA PRO A 245 -15.02 10.04 22.92
C PRO A 245 -13.72 9.25 22.65
N LEU A 246 -12.66 9.97 22.27
CA LEU A 246 -11.39 9.44 21.80
C LEU A 246 -10.59 8.66 22.87
N ARG A 247 -9.99 7.54 22.46
CA ARG A 247 -9.15 6.63 23.26
C ARG A 247 -7.82 6.44 22.55
N THR A 248 -6.74 6.44 23.32
CA THR A 248 -5.39 6.06 22.84
C THR A 248 -5.40 4.77 22.02
N LYS A 249 -6.22 3.79 22.39
CA LYS A 249 -6.22 2.44 21.79
C LYS A 249 -7.15 2.23 20.60
N HIS A 250 -8.34 2.83 20.62
CA HIS A 250 -9.35 2.57 19.59
C HIS A 250 -9.17 3.51 18.40
N GLU A 251 -8.90 4.80 18.67
CA GLU A 251 -8.69 5.82 17.65
C GLU A 251 -7.21 6.00 17.27
N PHE A 252 -6.25 5.67 18.16
CA PHE A 252 -4.82 5.95 17.97
C PHE A 252 -3.87 4.75 18.18
N GLY A 253 -4.38 3.51 18.13
CA GLY A 253 -3.58 2.26 18.11
C GLY A 253 -2.66 1.95 19.30
N THR A 254 -2.76 2.70 20.40
CA THR A 254 -1.84 2.71 21.56
C THR A 254 -2.42 1.92 22.76
N ASP A 255 -1.72 1.82 23.89
CA ASP A 255 -2.25 1.18 25.11
C ASP A 255 -3.36 2.04 25.77
N ASP A 256 -4.40 1.41 26.34
CA ASP A 256 -5.57 2.05 26.95
C ASP A 256 -5.35 2.56 28.39
N LYS A 257 -4.16 2.39 28.96
CA LYS A 257 -3.80 2.88 30.31
C LYS A 257 -3.59 4.39 30.42
N HIS A 258 -3.22 5.06 29.33
CA HIS A 258 -2.72 6.44 29.38
C HIS A 258 -3.81 7.48 29.13
N THR A 259 -3.93 8.46 30.03
CA THR A 259 -4.84 9.61 29.87
C THR A 259 -4.34 10.52 28.75
N ILE A 260 -5.22 10.87 27.80
CA ILE A 260 -4.93 11.88 26.78
C ILE A 260 -4.91 13.27 27.45
N ILE A 261 -3.75 13.92 27.43
CA ILE A 261 -3.53 15.26 28.00
C ILE A 261 -3.52 16.38 26.95
N GLY A 262 -3.63 16.03 25.67
CA GLY A 262 -3.70 17.02 24.59
C GLY A 262 -4.07 16.39 23.26
N ILE A 263 -4.68 17.19 22.39
CA ILE A 263 -4.99 16.83 20.99
C ILE A 263 -4.33 17.85 20.06
N GLU A 264 -3.58 17.40 19.07
CA GLU A 264 -3.06 18.22 17.96
C GLU A 264 -3.83 17.87 16.68
N ILE A 265 -4.09 18.87 15.84
CA ILE A 265 -4.82 18.71 14.59
C ILE A 265 -3.84 18.87 13.43
N LYS A 266 -3.87 17.96 12.45
CA LYS A 266 -2.94 18.00 11.31
C LYS A 266 -3.14 19.30 10.54
N GLY A 267 -2.03 19.94 10.14
CA GLY A 267 -2.02 21.23 9.45
C GLY A 267 -2.30 22.46 10.32
N THR A 268 -2.42 22.35 11.66
CA THR A 268 -2.60 23.54 12.53
C THR A 268 -1.38 23.90 13.38
N ASP A 269 -0.39 23.02 13.52
CA ASP A 269 0.82 23.14 14.37
C ASP A 269 0.54 23.52 15.85
N LYS A 270 -0.67 23.21 16.32
CA LYS A 270 -1.22 23.67 17.59
C LYS A 270 -1.94 22.57 18.34
N VAL A 271 -1.85 22.66 19.66
CA VAL A 271 -2.34 21.66 20.60
C VAL A 271 -3.48 22.25 21.42
N TYR A 272 -4.51 21.45 21.66
CA TYR A 272 -5.55 21.69 22.66
C TYR A 272 -5.16 20.92 23.94
N PRO A 273 -4.42 21.52 24.91
CA PRO A 273 -3.99 20.82 26.12
C PRO A 273 -5.13 20.70 27.14
N SER A 274 -5.17 19.61 27.89
CA SER A 274 -6.11 19.36 28.98
C SER A 274 -5.78 20.23 30.20
N SER A 275 -6.02 21.53 30.10
CA SER A 275 -5.63 22.51 31.12
C SER A 275 -6.22 22.17 32.49
N ASN A 276 -5.47 22.52 33.55
CA ASN A 276 -5.85 22.35 34.96
C ASN A 276 -6.99 23.32 35.39
N ALA A 277 -8.00 23.51 34.55
CA ALA A 277 -9.14 24.38 34.79
C ALA A 277 -9.99 23.84 35.95
N SER A 278 -10.15 24.66 36.98
CA SER A 278 -10.82 24.28 38.23
C SER A 278 -12.33 24.14 38.05
N SER A 279 -12.82 22.90 38.05
CA SER A 279 -14.23 22.54 38.29
C SER A 279 -15.28 23.22 37.39
N GLY A 280 -15.26 22.97 36.07
CA GLY A 280 -16.43 23.28 35.24
C GLY A 280 -16.21 23.14 33.72
N GLN A 281 -16.67 22.02 33.14
CA GLN A 281 -16.73 21.76 31.69
C GLN A 281 -15.51 22.25 30.88
N ASN A 282 -14.40 21.48 30.93
CA ASN A 282 -13.12 21.82 30.33
C ASN A 282 -13.14 21.68 28.79
N VAL A 283 -13.86 22.58 28.11
CA VAL A 283 -13.76 22.78 26.66
C VAL A 283 -12.64 23.76 26.38
N VAL A 284 -11.63 23.29 25.64
CA VAL A 284 -10.48 24.08 25.20
C VAL A 284 -10.83 24.61 23.81
N THR A 285 -11.16 25.89 23.70
CA THR A 285 -11.56 26.53 22.43
C THR A 285 -10.39 27.20 21.71
N GLU A 286 -9.34 27.58 22.45
CA GLU A 286 -8.14 28.21 21.93
C GLU A 286 -6.95 27.23 22.06
N PRO A 287 -6.42 26.70 20.95
CA PRO A 287 -5.24 25.84 20.99
C PRO A 287 -3.96 26.69 21.01
N VAL A 288 -2.94 26.17 21.69
CA VAL A 288 -1.65 26.85 21.93
C VAL A 288 -0.54 26.25 21.07
N ASP A 289 0.53 27.01 20.88
CA ASP A 289 1.69 26.56 20.11
C ASP A 289 2.40 25.40 20.80
N ARG A 290 2.81 24.40 20.03
CA ARG A 290 3.34 23.11 20.50
C ARG A 290 4.46 23.21 21.54
N GLU A 291 5.35 24.20 21.41
CA GLU A 291 6.49 24.40 22.33
C GLU A 291 6.08 24.89 23.74
N GLY A 292 4.84 25.35 23.93
CA GLY A 292 4.32 25.79 25.24
C GLY A 292 3.15 24.96 25.77
N ALA A 293 2.74 23.88 25.09
CA ALA A 293 1.49 23.17 25.37
C ALA A 293 1.48 22.38 26.69
N PHE A 294 2.65 21.99 27.21
CA PHE A 294 2.79 21.08 28.36
C PHE A 294 3.77 21.57 29.44
N ASP A 295 4.31 22.78 29.32
CA ASP A 295 5.14 23.40 30.35
C ASP A 295 4.24 23.92 31.50
N SER A 296 4.15 23.16 32.60
CA SER A 296 3.35 23.50 33.80
C SER A 296 3.85 22.77 35.06
#